data_AF-A0ABD2N4Q0-F1
#
_entry.id   AF-A0ABD2N4Q0-F1
#
_cell.length_a   1.000
_cell.length_b   1.000
_cell.length_c   1.000
_cell.angle_alpha   90.00
_cell.angle_beta   90.00
_cell.angle_gamma   90.00
#
_symmetry.space_group_name_H-M   'P 1'
#
loop_
_entity.id
_entity.type
_entity.pdbx_description
1 polymer ?
#
loop_
_entity_poly.entity_id
_entity_poly.type
_entity_poly.pdbx_seq_one_letter_code
_entity_poly.pdbx_strand_id
1 'polypeptide(L)'
;MGCLPQQTTSNLDVNLVKLISNVVCDTLNKVQNNALIVKERNVVNSNVQGVPSNNIDQLSRNLQSCHISNEFQSFSLGDISKIIPNFDGEGDLQPLDFLQFLESSIEINKVKFDSLKIILSRAFKNSAKIWWDAFSHLFHEYNDFKFEFIEQFWNLKKQRRIKDRLECDQYKSGLFVDHFNFGSL
;
A
#
# COMPACT_ATOMS: atom_id res chain seq x y z
N MET A 1 -31.95 53.16 12.99
CA MET A 1 -31.81 51.95 13.83
C MET A 1 -31.94 50.74 12.92
N GLY A 2 -30.88 49.93 12.81
CA GLY A 2 -30.89 48.68 12.07
C GLY A 2 -29.77 47.80 12.62
N CYS A 3 -30.14 46.82 13.42
CA CYS A 3 -29.24 45.94 14.17
C CYS A 3 -28.44 45.02 13.24
N LEU A 4 -27.15 44.85 13.55
CA LEU A 4 -26.31 43.74 13.08
C LEU A 4 -26.83 42.40 13.61
N PRO A 5 -26.79 41.31 12.83
CA PRO A 5 -26.76 39.97 13.39
C PRO A 5 -25.32 39.60 13.79
N GLN A 6 -25.17 39.21 15.05
CA GLN A 6 -23.94 38.69 15.65
C GLN A 6 -23.55 37.31 15.10
N GLN A 7 -22.24 37.08 15.11
CA GLN A 7 -21.51 35.90 14.68
C GLN A 7 -21.92 34.63 15.46
N THR A 8 -22.16 33.55 14.74
CA THR A 8 -22.15 32.17 15.27
C THR A 8 -21.30 31.28 14.37
N THR A 9 -19.98 31.49 14.38
CA THR A 9 -19.01 30.61 13.69
C THR A 9 -17.75 30.50 14.54
N SER A 10 -17.73 29.65 15.56
CA SER A 10 -16.46 29.37 16.27
C SER A 10 -16.39 28.05 17.05
N ASN A 11 -17.46 27.24 17.15
CA ASN A 11 -17.44 26.03 17.99
C ASN A 11 -17.29 24.69 17.25
N LEU A 12 -17.66 24.63 15.96
CA LEU A 12 -17.46 23.41 15.15
C LEU A 12 -15.99 23.21 14.73
N ASP A 13 -15.31 24.31 14.43
CA ASP A 13 -13.92 24.29 13.94
C ASP A 13 -12.93 23.78 15.00
N VAL A 14 -13.12 24.18 16.26
CA VAL A 14 -12.22 23.80 17.36
C VAL A 14 -12.31 22.30 17.67
N ASN A 15 -13.48 21.68 17.50
CA ASN A 15 -13.66 20.25 17.73
C ASN A 15 -13.08 19.40 16.59
N LEU A 16 -13.17 19.89 15.35
CA LEU A 16 -12.54 19.23 14.19
C LEU A 16 -11.02 19.29 14.29
N VAL A 17 -10.46 20.43 14.68
CA VAL A 17 -9.01 20.61 14.88
C VAL A 17 -8.51 19.71 16.02
N LYS A 18 -9.26 19.58 17.12
CA LYS A 18 -8.92 18.63 18.20
C LYS A 18 -8.96 17.18 17.74
N LEU A 19 -9.94 16.80 16.94
CA LEU A 19 -10.05 15.44 16.40
C LEU A 19 -8.87 15.12 15.48
N ILE A 20 -8.53 16.04 14.58
CA ILE A 20 -7.38 15.91 13.67
C ILE A 20 -6.08 15.81 14.49
N SER A 21 -5.90 16.66 15.49
CA SER A 21 -4.71 16.62 16.36
C SER A 21 -4.56 15.27 17.08
N ASN A 22 -5.66 14.71 17.60
CA ASN A 22 -5.61 13.42 18.29
C ASN A 22 -5.26 12.28 17.34
N VAL A 23 -5.84 12.26 16.13
CA VAL A 23 -5.56 11.23 15.13
C VAL A 23 -4.10 11.32 14.65
N VAL A 24 -3.57 12.53 14.45
CA VAL A 24 -2.17 12.76 14.08
C VAL A 24 -1.22 12.31 15.19
N CYS A 25 -1.49 12.65 16.45
CA CYS A 25 -0.68 12.21 17.60
C CYS A 25 -0.69 10.69 17.77
N ASP A 26 -1.86 10.04 17.65
CA ASP A 26 -1.97 8.59 17.75
C ASP A 26 -1.22 7.87 16.63
N THR A 27 -1.22 8.45 15.43
CA THR A 27 -0.52 7.89 14.27
C THR A 27 0.99 8.05 14.44
N LEU A 28 1.47 9.21 14.91
CA LEU A 28 2.88 9.45 15.20
C LEU A 28 3.43 8.52 16.28
N ASN A 29 2.66 8.31 17.36
CA ASN A 29 3.06 7.40 18.44
C ASN A 29 3.15 5.94 17.96
N LYS A 30 2.24 5.49 17.09
CA LYS A 30 2.30 4.15 16.48
C LYS A 30 3.51 3.98 15.56
N VAL A 31 3.85 5.00 14.77
CA VAL A 31 5.03 4.97 13.89
C VAL A 31 6.34 4.96 14.69
N GLN A 32 6.43 5.75 15.76
CA GLN A 32 7.61 5.78 16.64
C GLN A 32 7.82 4.46 17.39
N ASN A 33 6.74 3.83 17.86
CA ASN A 33 6.82 2.52 18.51
C ASN A 33 7.26 1.41 17.54
N ASN A 34 6.85 1.47 16.27
CA ASN A 34 7.31 0.53 15.26
C ASN A 34 8.79 0.70 14.89
N ALA A 35 9.31 1.93 14.94
CA ALA A 35 10.74 2.21 14.69
C ALA A 35 11.66 1.70 15.81
N LEU A 36 11.17 1.56 17.04
CA LEU A 36 11.92 0.99 18.17
C LEU A 36 12.02 -0.55 18.08
N ILE A 37 10.96 -1.23 17.62
CA ILE A 37 10.92 -2.70 17.48
C ILE A 37 11.94 -3.22 16.45
N VAL A 38 12.30 -2.41 15.44
CA VAL A 38 13.32 -2.78 14.44
C VAL A 38 14.75 -2.72 15.02
N LYS A 39 15.00 -1.90 16.06
CA LYS A 39 16.33 -1.81 16.69
C LYS A 39 16.61 -2.95 17.67
N GLU A 40 15.59 -3.48 18.35
CA GLU A 40 15.78 -4.58 19.31
C GLU A 40 16.00 -5.95 18.65
N ARG A 41 15.47 -6.19 17.43
CA ARG A 41 15.70 -7.46 16.72
C ARG A 41 17.14 -7.69 16.25
N ASN A 42 17.96 -6.64 16.18
CA ASN A 42 19.37 -6.76 15.78
C ASN A 42 20.33 -7.07 16.95
N VAL A 43 19.86 -7.07 18.20
CA VAL A 43 20.72 -7.34 19.37
C VAL A 43 20.59 -8.78 19.90
N VAL A 44 19.52 -9.50 19.54
CA VAL A 44 19.23 -10.82 20.14
C VAL A 44 19.97 -11.99 19.46
N ASN A 45 20.68 -11.78 18.35
CA ASN A 45 21.30 -12.88 17.59
C ASN A 45 22.77 -13.20 17.93
N SER A 46 23.30 -12.72 19.06
CA SER A 46 24.71 -12.90 19.45
C SER A 46 25.01 -14.00 20.47
N ASN A 47 24.08 -14.91 20.78
CA ASN A 47 24.29 -15.97 21.79
C ASN A 47 24.17 -17.41 21.23
N VAL A 48 24.97 -17.77 20.22
CA VAL A 48 25.24 -19.18 19.93
C VAL A 48 26.71 -19.47 20.17
N GLN A 49 26.98 -19.99 21.35
CA GLN A 49 28.29 -20.44 21.80
C GLN A 49 28.43 -21.93 21.48
N GLY A 50 29.45 -22.28 20.66
CA GLY A 50 30.06 -23.62 20.69
C GLY A 50 30.26 -24.34 19.36
N VAL A 51 31.34 -24.03 18.61
CA VAL A 51 32.06 -24.95 17.70
C VAL A 51 33.54 -24.48 17.62
N PRO A 52 34.56 -25.37 17.64
CA PRO A 52 35.89 -25.02 18.13
C PRO A 52 36.77 -24.19 17.17
N SER A 53 37.59 -23.35 17.81
CA SER A 53 38.67 -22.54 17.25
C SER A 53 39.65 -23.44 16.48
N ASN A 54 39.73 -23.30 15.15
CA ASN A 54 40.91 -23.67 14.33
C ASN A 54 40.82 -23.27 12.83
N ASN A 55 39.84 -22.46 12.39
CA ASN A 55 39.63 -22.17 10.96
C ASN A 55 39.69 -20.67 10.56
N ILE A 56 40.30 -19.81 11.38
CA ILE A 56 40.35 -18.36 11.07
C ILE A 56 41.23 -18.07 9.85
N ASP A 57 42.26 -18.87 9.59
CA ASP A 57 43.18 -18.65 8.45
C ASP A 57 42.64 -19.13 7.09
N GLN A 58 41.54 -19.90 7.08
CA GLN A 58 40.84 -20.27 5.82
C GLN A 58 39.74 -19.27 5.45
N LEU A 59 39.19 -18.53 6.42
CA LEU A 59 38.13 -17.55 6.16
C LEU A 59 38.68 -16.28 5.50
N SER A 60 39.90 -15.85 5.86
CA SER A 60 40.55 -14.69 5.26
C SER A 60 40.85 -14.86 3.76
N ARG A 61 41.08 -16.10 3.29
CA ARG A 61 41.29 -16.37 1.85
C ARG A 61 40.00 -16.41 1.04
N ASN A 62 38.85 -16.68 1.65
CA ASN A 62 37.55 -16.67 0.98
C ASN A 62 36.88 -15.28 0.95
N LEU A 63 37.30 -14.35 1.82
CA LEU A 63 36.79 -12.98 1.82
C LEU A 63 37.49 -12.04 0.82
N GLN A 64 38.51 -12.52 0.09
CA GLN A 64 39.19 -11.78 -0.97
C GLN A 64 38.71 -12.13 -2.40
N SER A 65 37.60 -12.87 -2.52
CA SER A 65 37.01 -13.22 -3.83
C SER A 65 35.62 -12.62 -4.08
N CYS A 66 34.94 -12.09 -3.07
CA CYS A 66 33.71 -11.31 -3.29
C CYS A 66 34.07 -9.85 -3.55
N HIS A 67 34.49 -9.57 -4.78
CA HIS A 67 34.26 -8.27 -5.40
C HIS A 67 32.75 -7.99 -5.30
N ILE A 68 32.29 -7.37 -4.21
CA ILE A 68 31.01 -6.67 -4.19
C ILE A 68 31.27 -5.40 -5.00
N SER A 69 31.25 -5.57 -6.31
CA SER A 69 31.05 -4.45 -7.22
C SER A 69 29.71 -3.85 -6.84
N ASN A 70 29.72 -2.67 -6.22
CA ASN A 70 28.56 -1.78 -6.14
C ASN A 70 28.23 -1.28 -7.55
N GLU A 71 27.97 -2.21 -8.47
CA GLU A 71 27.31 -1.92 -9.73
C GLU A 71 25.84 -1.72 -9.37
N PHE A 72 25.45 -0.46 -9.22
CA PHE A 72 24.04 -0.10 -9.35
C PHE A 72 23.56 -0.68 -10.68
N GLN A 73 22.85 -1.80 -10.62
CA GLN A 73 22.23 -2.40 -11.80
C GLN A 73 21.27 -1.36 -12.35
N SER A 74 21.66 -0.73 -13.45
CA SER A 74 20.81 0.19 -14.19
C SER A 74 19.69 -0.66 -14.78
N PHE A 75 18.54 -0.72 -14.09
CA PHE A 75 17.36 -1.40 -14.62
C PHE A 75 16.86 -0.64 -15.85
N SER A 76 16.75 -1.35 -16.97
CA SER A 76 16.13 -0.79 -18.16
C SER A 76 14.63 -0.59 -17.90
N LEU A 77 14.05 0.44 -18.51
CA LEU A 77 12.58 0.64 -18.52
C LEU A 77 11.84 -0.62 -18.99
N GLY A 78 12.46 -1.41 -19.89
CA GLY A 78 11.94 -2.69 -20.34
C GLY A 78 11.84 -3.74 -19.23
N ASP A 79 12.77 -3.75 -18.28
CA ASP A 79 12.78 -4.72 -17.18
C ASP A 79 11.70 -4.39 -16.15
N ILE A 80 11.50 -3.10 -15.87
CA ILE A 80 10.45 -2.62 -14.97
C ILE A 80 9.06 -2.94 -15.53
N SER A 81 8.89 -2.82 -16.85
CA SER A 81 7.62 -3.15 -17.51
C SER A 81 7.22 -4.63 -17.42
N LYS A 82 8.17 -5.53 -17.13
CA LYS A 82 7.90 -6.96 -16.90
C LYS A 82 7.51 -7.27 -15.46
N ILE A 83 7.92 -6.41 -14.52
CA ILE A 83 7.70 -6.60 -13.08
C ILE A 83 6.32 -6.08 -12.69
N ILE A 84 5.87 -4.98 -13.29
CA ILE A 84 4.58 -4.38 -12.96
C ILE A 84 3.45 -5.29 -13.48
N PRO A 85 2.55 -5.77 -12.61
CA PRO A 85 1.46 -6.64 -13.01
C PRO A 85 0.44 -5.89 -13.87
N ASN A 86 -0.32 -6.63 -14.68
CA ASN A 86 -1.44 -6.04 -15.40
C ASN A 86 -2.58 -5.70 -14.44
N PHE A 87 -3.27 -4.58 -14.68
CA PHE A 87 -4.41 -4.14 -13.89
C PHE A 87 -5.60 -3.81 -14.81
N ASP A 88 -6.74 -4.46 -14.59
CA ASP A 88 -7.92 -4.38 -15.44
C ASP A 88 -9.08 -3.55 -14.83
N GLY A 89 -8.98 -3.22 -13.53
CA GLY A 89 -9.93 -2.41 -12.77
C GLY A 89 -11.07 -3.18 -12.10
N GLU A 90 -11.26 -4.46 -12.44
CA GLU A 90 -12.37 -5.31 -11.95
C GLU A 90 -11.98 -6.77 -11.66
N GLY A 91 -10.74 -7.16 -11.94
CA GLY A 91 -10.22 -8.50 -11.73
C GLY A 91 -9.71 -8.75 -10.31
N ASP A 92 -8.90 -9.80 -10.17
CA ASP A 92 -8.48 -10.31 -8.86
C ASP A 92 -7.47 -9.40 -8.14
N LEU A 93 -6.66 -8.66 -8.91
CA LEU A 93 -5.64 -7.77 -8.35
C LEU A 93 -6.30 -6.56 -7.69
N GLN A 94 -6.15 -6.44 -6.38
CA GLN A 94 -6.72 -5.31 -5.65
C GLN A 94 -6.01 -4.01 -6.04
N PRO A 95 -6.73 -2.87 -6.13
CA PRO A 95 -6.15 -1.59 -6.52
C PRO A 95 -5.00 -1.13 -5.62
N LEU A 96 -5.11 -1.38 -4.31
CA LEU A 96 -4.06 -1.00 -3.35
C LEU A 96 -2.80 -1.86 -3.50
N ASP A 97 -2.95 -3.15 -3.80
CA ASP A 97 -1.81 -4.04 -4.04
C ASP A 97 -1.07 -3.61 -5.30
N PHE A 98 -1.81 -3.29 -6.37
CA PHE A 98 -1.23 -2.72 -7.59
C PHE A 98 -0.42 -1.45 -7.31
N LEU A 99 -0.97 -0.52 -6.51
CA LEU A 99 -0.25 0.69 -6.12
C LEU A 99 1.02 0.38 -5.32
N GLN A 100 0.95 -0.57 -4.38
CA GLN A 100 2.11 -0.95 -3.59
C GLN A 100 3.25 -1.52 -4.46
N PHE A 101 2.91 -2.38 -5.42
CA PHE A 101 3.89 -2.88 -6.40
C PHE A 101 4.50 -1.76 -7.23
N LEU A 102 3.67 -0.81 -7.66
CA LEU A 102 4.09 0.35 -8.45
C LEU A 102 5.05 1.25 -7.66
N GLU A 103 4.72 1.58 -6.41
CA GLU A 103 5.53 2.43 -5.53
C GLU A 103 6.88 1.79 -5.24
N SER A 104 6.89 0.50 -4.93
CA SER A 104 8.13 -0.26 -4.73
C SER A 104 9.01 -0.23 -5.97
N SER A 105 8.40 -0.33 -7.15
CA SER A 105 9.11 -0.27 -8.43
C SER A 105 9.69 1.12 -8.71
N ILE A 106 8.97 2.20 -8.36
CA ILE A 106 9.47 3.58 -8.49
C ILE A 106 10.65 3.81 -7.54
N GLU A 107 10.54 3.34 -6.30
CA GLU A 107 11.55 3.57 -5.26
C GLU A 107 12.88 2.88 -5.59
N ILE A 108 12.81 1.62 -6.04
CA ILE A 108 13.98 0.82 -6.39
C ILE A 108 14.66 1.37 -7.64
N ASN A 109 13.88 1.72 -8.67
CA ASN A 109 14.41 2.03 -9.99
C ASN A 109 14.58 3.53 -10.27
N LYS A 110 14.17 4.40 -9.33
CA LYS A 110 14.24 5.87 -9.44
C LYS A 110 13.65 6.42 -10.75
N VAL A 111 12.53 5.86 -11.18
CA VAL A 111 11.88 6.19 -12.46
C VAL A 111 11.12 7.51 -12.35
N LYS A 112 11.35 8.40 -13.33
CA LYS A 112 10.55 9.63 -13.47
C LYS A 112 9.12 9.31 -13.89
N PHE A 113 8.17 10.10 -13.42
CA PHE A 113 6.75 9.85 -13.68
C PHE A 113 6.40 9.80 -15.18
N ASP A 114 7.03 10.62 -16.03
CA ASP A 114 6.79 10.56 -17.48
C ASP A 114 7.18 9.22 -18.11
N SER A 115 8.29 8.62 -17.67
CA SER A 115 8.68 7.26 -18.07
C SER A 115 7.72 6.22 -17.49
N LEU A 116 7.23 6.44 -16.28
CA LEU A 116 6.24 5.58 -15.64
C LEU A 116 4.93 5.54 -16.41
N LYS A 117 4.47 6.66 -16.97
CA LYS A 117 3.25 6.73 -17.79
C LYS A 117 3.30 5.73 -18.97
N ILE A 118 4.46 5.54 -19.57
CA ILE A 118 4.64 4.55 -20.66
C ILE A 118 4.40 3.13 -20.11
N ILE A 119 4.93 2.82 -18.93
CA ILE A 119 4.74 1.50 -18.31
C ILE A 119 3.27 1.31 -17.92
N LEU A 120 2.65 2.29 -17.27
CA LEU A 120 1.24 2.27 -16.87
C LEU A 120 0.31 2.08 -18.07
N SER A 121 0.60 2.75 -19.19
CA SER A 121 -0.18 2.60 -20.43
C SER A 121 -0.22 1.17 -20.98
N ARG A 122 0.80 0.35 -20.66
CA ARG A 122 0.90 -1.06 -21.05
C ARG A 122 0.32 -1.99 -19.99
N ALA A 123 0.51 -1.66 -18.71
CA ALA A 123 0.03 -2.43 -17.58
C ALA A 123 -1.51 -2.40 -17.47
N PHE A 124 -2.13 -1.27 -17.82
CA PHE A 124 -3.59 -1.15 -17.77
C PHE A 124 -4.29 -1.91 -18.90
N LYS A 125 -5.35 -2.64 -18.54
CA LYS A 125 -6.22 -3.43 -19.43
C LYS A 125 -7.69 -3.04 -19.20
N ASN A 126 -8.57 -3.44 -20.13
CA ASN A 126 -10.03 -3.33 -19.99
C ASN A 126 -10.50 -1.95 -19.46
N SER A 127 -11.26 -1.94 -18.36
CA SER A 127 -11.83 -0.73 -17.77
C SER A 127 -10.75 0.26 -17.31
N ALA A 128 -9.64 -0.24 -16.77
CA ALA A 128 -8.51 0.57 -16.36
C ALA A 128 -7.80 1.22 -17.55
N LYS A 129 -7.71 0.52 -18.69
CA LYS A 129 -7.12 1.08 -19.92
C LYS A 129 -7.96 2.22 -20.48
N ILE A 130 -9.29 2.04 -20.54
CA ILE A 130 -10.22 3.07 -21.00
C ILE A 130 -10.11 4.33 -20.12
N TRP A 131 -10.10 4.13 -18.79
CA TRP A 131 -9.91 5.23 -17.85
C TRP A 131 -8.56 5.92 -18.03
N TRP A 132 -7.47 5.15 -18.14
CA TRP A 132 -6.14 5.72 -18.33
C TRP A 132 -6.04 6.56 -19.60
N ASP A 133 -6.57 6.06 -20.72
CA ASP A 133 -6.54 6.79 -21.99
C ASP A 133 -7.35 8.09 -21.93
N ALA A 134 -8.41 8.13 -21.14
CA ALA A 134 -9.23 9.33 -20.95
C ALA A 134 -8.55 10.39 -20.06
N PHE A 135 -7.86 10.00 -18.98
CA PHE A 135 -7.43 10.94 -17.93
C PHE A 135 -5.91 11.10 -17.81
N SER A 136 -5.08 10.25 -18.43
CA SER A 136 -3.61 10.25 -18.26
C SER A 136 -2.91 11.57 -18.57
N HIS A 137 -3.48 12.38 -19.47
CA HIS A 137 -2.94 13.69 -19.83
C HIS A 137 -3.11 14.75 -18.73
N LEU A 138 -4.01 14.53 -17.77
CA LEU A 138 -4.27 15.43 -16.65
C LEU A 138 -3.28 15.25 -15.50
N PHE A 139 -2.55 14.14 -15.46
CA PHE A 139 -1.65 13.82 -14.36
C PHE A 139 -0.25 14.37 -14.65
N HIS A 140 0.17 15.37 -13.89
CA HIS A 140 1.51 15.95 -14.01
C HIS A 140 2.49 15.27 -13.07
N GLU A 141 2.03 14.91 -11.88
CA GLU A 141 2.81 14.21 -10.87
C GLU A 141 2.21 12.85 -10.51
N TYR A 142 3.05 12.00 -9.91
CA TYR A 142 2.60 10.69 -9.43
C TYR A 142 1.48 10.79 -8.39
N ASN A 143 1.53 11.82 -7.54
CA ASN A 143 0.54 12.03 -6.49
C ASN A 143 -0.86 12.32 -7.06
N ASP A 144 -0.95 13.10 -8.14
CA ASP A 144 -2.22 13.38 -8.83
C ASP A 144 -2.84 12.08 -9.35
N PHE A 145 -2.02 11.29 -10.05
CA PHE A 145 -2.43 9.97 -10.53
C PHE A 145 -2.88 9.06 -9.39
N LYS A 146 -2.10 8.97 -8.31
CA LYS A 146 -2.39 8.08 -7.18
C LYS A 146 -3.74 8.44 -6.54
N PHE A 147 -3.98 9.73 -6.33
CA PHE A 147 -5.25 10.22 -5.78
C PHE A 147 -6.43 9.83 -6.66
N GLU A 148 -6.38 10.16 -7.95
CA GLU A 148 -7.47 9.86 -8.90
C GLU A 148 -7.66 8.36 -9.13
N PHE A 149 -6.57 7.58 -9.10
CA PHE A 149 -6.64 6.13 -9.18
C PHE A 149 -7.38 5.53 -7.99
N ILE A 150 -7.11 6.00 -6.77
CA ILE A 150 -7.81 5.56 -5.55
C ILE A 150 -9.28 5.95 -5.62
N GLU A 151 -9.61 7.17 -6.01
CA GLU A 151 -11.00 7.61 -6.16
C GLU A 151 -11.76 6.78 -7.21
N GLN A 152 -11.12 6.44 -8.33
CA GLN A 152 -11.75 5.65 -9.37
C GLN A 152 -11.90 4.17 -8.98
N PHE A 153 -10.85 3.54 -8.46
CA PHE A 153 -10.79 2.08 -8.28
C PHE A 153 -11.01 1.61 -6.83
N TRP A 154 -10.87 2.48 -5.85
CA TRP A 154 -10.94 2.14 -4.43
C TRP A 154 -11.79 3.09 -3.57
N ASN A 155 -12.80 3.75 -4.15
CA ASN A 155 -13.70 4.60 -3.37
C ASN A 155 -14.57 3.82 -2.36
N LEU A 156 -15.16 4.57 -1.42
CA LEU A 156 -16.04 4.04 -0.37
C LEU A 156 -17.22 3.23 -0.92
N LYS A 157 -17.74 3.57 -2.09
CA LYS A 157 -18.84 2.83 -2.72
C LYS A 157 -18.40 1.44 -3.17
N LYS A 158 -17.20 1.33 -3.76
CA LYS A 158 -16.60 0.04 -4.12
C LYS A 158 -16.26 -0.79 -2.88
N GLN A 159 -15.65 -0.17 -1.87
CA GLN A 159 -15.36 -0.84 -0.59
C GLN A 159 -16.62 -1.38 0.07
N ARG A 160 -17.73 -0.59 0.08
CA ARG A 160 -19.01 -1.03 0.62
C ARG A 160 -19.57 -2.22 -0.14
N ARG A 161 -19.54 -2.22 -1.47
CA ARG A 161 -19.99 -3.38 -2.28
C ARG A 161 -19.19 -4.65 -1.99
N ILE A 162 -17.87 -4.52 -1.81
CA ILE A 162 -17.02 -5.65 -1.43
C ILE A 162 -17.42 -6.17 -0.04
N LYS A 163 -17.62 -5.26 0.93
CA LYS A 163 -18.09 -5.61 2.27
C LYS A 163 -19.45 -6.31 2.24
N ASP A 164 -20.44 -5.74 1.54
CA ASP A 164 -21.79 -6.29 1.42
C ASP A 164 -21.76 -7.69 0.78
N ARG A 165 -20.87 -7.90 -0.21
CA ARG A 165 -20.67 -9.22 -0.83
C ARG A 165 -20.08 -10.22 0.15
N LEU A 166 -19.05 -9.85 0.91
CA LEU A 166 -18.45 -10.72 1.92
C LEU A 166 -19.46 -11.10 3.01
N GLU A 167 -20.28 -10.15 3.46
CA GLU A 167 -21.35 -10.40 4.42
C GLU A 167 -22.43 -11.33 3.82
N CYS A 168 -22.90 -11.07 2.60
CA CYS A 168 -23.88 -11.94 1.92
C CYS A 168 -23.35 -13.35 1.63
N ASP A 169 -22.09 -13.48 1.22
CA ASP A 169 -21.48 -14.77 0.91
C ASP A 169 -21.27 -15.59 2.20
N GLN A 170 -20.98 -14.95 3.34
CA GLN A 170 -21.00 -15.60 4.66
C GLN A 170 -22.39 -16.16 4.99
N TYR A 171 -23.46 -15.40 4.71
CA TYR A 171 -24.84 -15.89 4.90
C TYR A 171 -25.20 -17.07 3.98
N LYS A 172 -24.67 -17.13 2.76
CA LYS A 172 -24.91 -18.26 1.84
C LYS A 172 -24.11 -19.51 2.21
N SER A 173 -22.89 -19.35 2.73
CA SER A 173 -22.11 -20.46 3.29
C SER A 173 -22.64 -20.95 4.64
N GLY A 174 -23.54 -20.16 5.26
CA GLY A 174 -24.29 -20.48 6.47
C GLY A 174 -25.75 -20.88 6.17
N LEU A 175 -26.02 -21.63 5.10
CA LEU A 175 -27.22 -22.48 5.04
C LEU A 175 -27.08 -23.59 6.09
N PHE A 176 -27.31 -23.16 7.33
CA PHE A 176 -27.67 -23.92 8.49
C PHE A 176 -28.99 -24.63 8.16
N VAL A 177 -28.85 -25.77 7.49
CA VAL A 177 -29.67 -26.93 7.76
C VAL A 177 -29.61 -27.16 9.27
N ASP A 178 -30.77 -27.48 9.85
CA ASP A 178 -31.02 -27.79 11.27
C ASP A 178 -31.14 -26.59 12.21
N HIS A 179 -32.38 -26.19 12.55
CA HIS A 179 -32.81 -25.93 13.94
C HIS A 179 -34.24 -25.36 14.10
N PHE A 180 -35.03 -25.23 13.03
CA PHE A 180 -36.48 -25.04 13.18
C PHE A 180 -37.23 -26.36 13.08
N ASN A 181 -36.93 -27.27 14.02
CA ASN A 181 -37.82 -28.38 14.34
C ASN A 181 -38.00 -28.43 15.86
N PHE A 182 -38.62 -27.39 16.40
CA PHE A 182 -39.24 -27.44 17.72
C PHE A 182 -40.73 -27.20 17.57
N GLY A 183 -41.48 -28.28 17.77
CA GLY A 183 -42.85 -28.21 18.27
C GLY A 183 -43.96 -28.23 17.22
N SER A 184 -44.38 -29.42 16.83
CA SER A 184 -45.81 -29.71 16.80
C SER A 184 -46.06 -31.00 17.58
N LEU A 185 -46.88 -30.83 18.63
CA LEU A 185 -47.45 -31.84 19.51
C LEU A 185 -48.07 -33.03 18.78
#